data_AF-A0A2H0Q3X8-F1
#
_entry.id   AF-A0A2H0Q3X8-F1
#
_cell.length_a   1.000
_cell.length_b   1.000
_cell.length_c   1.000
_cell.angle_alpha   90.00
_cell.angle_beta   90.00
_cell.angle_gamma   90.00
#
_symmetry.space_group_name_H-M   'P 1'
#
loop_
_entity.id
_entity.type
_entity.pdbx_description
1 polymer ?
#
loop_
_entity_poly.entity_id
_entity_poly.type
_entity_poly.pdbx_seq_one_letter_code
_entity_poly.pdbx_strand_id
1 'polypeptide(L)' 'MAVPKKRSSVSRKGKRRAGQHHKLYGKSVIADPTTGEFALPHRISPSGVYKGKKVFETKADREVEENEEA' A
#
# COMPACT_ATOMS: atom_id res chain seq x y z
N MET A 1 -24.15 -21.23 31.01
CA MET A 1 -23.18 -20.66 30.04
C MET A 1 -22.63 -21.78 29.17
N ALA A 2 -22.50 -21.57 27.86
CA ALA A 2 -21.93 -22.58 26.97
C ALA A 2 -20.42 -22.63 27.12
N VAL A 3 -19.87 -23.81 27.44
CA VAL A 3 -18.43 -24.04 27.60
C VAL A 3 -18.00 -25.09 26.57
N PRO A 4 -16.86 -24.90 25.88
CA PRO A 4 -16.35 -25.91 24.98
C PRO A 4 -16.07 -27.21 25.73
N LYS A 5 -16.72 -28.30 25.32
CA LYS A 5 -16.53 -29.63 25.93
C LYS A 5 -15.10 -30.15 25.78
N LYS A 6 -14.38 -29.75 24.72
CA LYS A 6 -13.02 -30.21 24.41
C LYS A 6 -12.17 -29.06 23.87
N ARG A 7 -10.85 -29.17 24.09
CA ARG A 7 -9.86 -28.26 23.50
C ARG A 7 -9.86 -28.38 21.98
N SER A 8 -9.83 -27.25 21.28
CA SER A 8 -9.64 -27.25 19.82
C SER A 8 -8.22 -27.73 19.49
N SER A 9 -8.10 -28.74 18.62
CA SER A 9 -6.79 -29.26 18.19
C SER A 9 -5.98 -28.22 17.42
N VAL A 10 -4.65 -28.40 17.41
CA VAL A 10 -3.73 -27.51 16.68
C VAL A 10 -4.07 -27.49 15.18
N SER A 11 -4.38 -28.63 14.58
CA SER A 11 -4.81 -28.72 13.17
C SER A 11 -6.09 -27.93 12.91
N ARG A 12 -7.12 -28.04 13.77
CA ARG A 12 -8.38 -27.29 13.62
C ARG A 12 -8.16 -25.79 13.78
N LYS A 13 -7.32 -25.37 14.73
CA LYS A 13 -6.92 -23.98 14.94
C LYS A 13 -6.11 -23.43 13.76
N GLY A 14 -5.21 -24.25 13.21
CA GLY A 14 -4.41 -23.95 12.02
C GLY A 14 -5.28 -23.74 10.80
N LYS A 15 -6.14 -24.69 10.45
CA LYS A 15 -7.07 -24.58 9.29
C LYS A 15 -8.00 -23.37 9.40
N ARG A 16 -8.51 -23.07 10.60
CA ARG A 16 -9.35 -21.88 10.82
C ARG A 16 -8.61 -20.58 10.52
N ARG A 17 -7.31 -20.50 10.84
CA ARG A 17 -6.50 -19.29 10.61
C ARG A 17 -5.76 -19.28 9.28
N ALA A 18 -5.54 -20.43 8.67
CA ALA A 18 -4.84 -20.55 7.39
C ALA A 18 -5.72 -20.15 6.20
N GLY A 19 -7.03 -19.96 6.41
CA GLY A 19 -7.95 -19.52 5.37
C GLY A 19 -7.79 -18.06 4.95
N GLN A 20 -8.54 -17.69 3.91
CA GLN A 20 -8.55 -16.34 3.31
C GLN A 20 -8.96 -15.23 4.30
N HIS A 21 -9.69 -15.58 5.37
CA HIS A 21 -10.21 -14.62 6.33
C HIS A 21 -9.16 -13.98 7.26
N HIS A 22 -8.06 -14.68 7.53
CA HIS A 22 -7.00 -14.20 8.44
C HIS A 22 -5.70 -13.86 7.69
N LYS A 23 -5.70 -13.99 6.36
CA LYS A 23 -4.54 -13.69 5.52
C LYS A 23 -4.49 -12.20 5.22
N LEU A 24 -3.32 -11.59 5.40
CA LEU A 24 -3.07 -10.23 4.92
C LEU A 24 -2.70 -10.31 3.43
N TYR A 25 -3.44 -9.59 2.59
CA TYR A 25 -3.12 -9.45 1.17
C TYR A 25 -2.39 -8.14 0.94
N GLY A 26 -1.23 -8.21 0.28
CA GLY A 26 -0.55 -7.03 -0.25
C GLY A 26 -1.38 -6.41 -1.38
N LYS A 27 -1.34 -5.09 -1.49
CA LYS A 27 -1.89 -4.38 -2.66
C LYS A 27 -0.94 -4.52 -3.83
N SER A 28 -1.47 -4.59 -5.04
CA SER A 28 -0.63 -4.51 -6.25
C SER A 28 -0.04 -3.11 -6.39
N VAL A 29 1.20 -3.05 -6.86
CA VAL A 29 1.94 -1.81 -7.10
C VAL A 29 2.38 -1.80 -8.55
N ILE A 30 2.25 -0.66 -9.23
CA ILE A 30 2.55 -0.46 -10.64
C ILE A 30 3.64 0.62 -10.74
N ALA A 31 4.58 0.45 -11.67
CA ALA A 31 5.55 1.48 -12.00
C ALA A 31 4.93 2.49 -12.98
N ASP A 32 5.12 3.78 -12.73
CA ASP A 32 4.76 4.83 -13.69
C ASP A 32 5.78 4.82 -14.85
N PRO A 33 5.35 4.79 -16.12
CA PRO A 33 6.26 4.80 -17.27
C PRO A 33 7.07 6.11 -17.43
N THR A 34 6.60 7.22 -16.86
CA THR A 34 7.25 8.53 -17.03
C THR A 34 8.30 8.82 -15.96
N THR A 35 7.96 8.56 -14.69
CA THR A 35 8.85 8.83 -13.54
C THR A 35 9.59 7.59 -13.05
N GLY A 36 9.17 6.39 -13.46
CA GLY A 36 9.70 5.12 -12.96
C GLY A 36 9.31 4.81 -11.51
N GLU A 37 8.52 5.66 -10.86
CA GLU A 37 8.13 5.50 -9.46
C GLU A 37 7.03 4.46 -9.28
N PHE A 38 7.03 3.82 -8.11
CA PHE A 38 6.01 2.84 -7.75
C PHE A 38 4.80 3.49 -7.08
N ALA A 39 3.61 3.28 -7.66
CA ALA A 39 2.35 3.77 -7.14
C ALA A 39 1.27 2.67 -7.10
N LEU A 40 0.24 2.89 -6.29
CA LEU A 40 -0.95 2.03 -6.32
C LEU A 40 -1.79 2.34 -7.57
N PRO A 41 -2.49 1.34 -8.14
CA PRO A 41 -3.38 1.56 -9.28
C PRO A 41 -4.40 2.67 -8.99
N HIS A 42 -4.59 3.57 -9.97
CA HIS A 42 -5.50 4.71 -9.90
C HIS A 42 -5.21 5.73 -8.79
N ARG A 43 -4.02 5.72 -8.19
CA ARG A 43 -3.57 6.76 -7.26
C ARG A 43 -2.45 7.58 -7.88
N ILE A 44 -2.26 8.78 -7.34
CA ILE A 44 -1.16 9.67 -7.69
C ILE A 44 0.13 9.15 -7.04
N SER A 45 1.26 9.29 -7.73
CA SER A 45 2.58 8.97 -7.18
C SER A 45 2.93 9.90 -6.00
N PRO A 46 3.90 9.53 -5.14
CA PRO A 46 4.39 10.42 -4.08
C PRO A 46 4.92 11.75 -4.61
N SER A 47 5.51 11.75 -5.80
CA SER A 47 5.96 12.94 -6.53
C SER A 47 4.83 13.80 -7.11
N GLY A 48 3.56 13.45 -6.90
CA GLY A 48 2.43 14.24 -7.39
C GLY A 48 2.11 14.06 -8.88
N VAL A 49 2.63 13.00 -9.51
CA VAL A 49 2.43 12.69 -10.93
C VAL A 49 1.36 11.60 -11.11
N TYR A 50 0.50 11.79 -12.10
CA TYR A 50 -0.47 10.78 -12.52
C TYR A 50 -0.58 10.75 -14.04
N LYS A 51 -0.32 9.58 -14.64
CA LYS A 51 -0.36 9.38 -16.10
C LYS A 51 0.50 10.40 -16.85
N GLY A 52 1.72 10.64 -16.36
CA GLY A 52 2.67 11.57 -16.97
C GLY A 52 2.35 13.06 -16.81
N LYS A 53 1.33 13.43 -16.03
CA LYS A 53 1.00 14.82 -15.72
C LYS A 53 1.23 15.11 -14.24
N LYS A 54 1.92 16.20 -13.93
CA LYS A 54 2.02 16.74 -12.56
C LYS A 54 0.65 17.30 -12.18
N VAL A 55 0.05 16.75 -11.13
CA VAL A 55 -1.31 17.12 -10.68
C VAL A 55 -1.26 18.22 -9.64
N PHE A 56 -0.23 18.23 -8.79
CA PHE A 56 -0.01 19.26 -7.79
C PHE A 56 1.49 19.45 -7.53
N GLU A 57 1.87 20.65 -7.13
CA GLU A 57 3.21 20.94 -6.61
C GLU A 57 3.39 20.24 -5.27
N THR A 58 4.42 19.40 -5.19
CA THR A 58 4.84 18.79 -3.94
C THR A 58 5.72 19.76 -3.15
N LYS A 59 5.79 19.57 -1.83
CA LYS A 59 6.69 20.34 -0.95
C LYS A 59 8.15 20.29 -1.43
N ALA A 60 8.56 19.15 -1.97
CA ALA A 60 9.87 18.96 -2.56
C ALA A 60 10.13 19.88 -3.76
N ASP A 61 9.13 20.16 -4.60
CA ASP A 61 9.33 21.07 -5.74
C ASP A 61 9.54 22.51 -5.25
N ARG A 62 8.82 22.91 -4.18
CA ARG A 62 8.98 24.26 -3.59
C ARG A 62 10.33 24.47 -2.91
N GLU A 63 10.86 23.43 -2.25
CA GLU A 63 12.18 23.49 -1.61
C GLU A 63 13.32 23.52 -2.64
N VAL A 64 13.10 23.04 -3.87
CA VAL A 64 14.09 23.12 -4.97
C VAL A 64 14.17 24.54 -5.51
N GLU A 65 13.04 25.18 -5.79
CA GLU A 65 12.98 26.58 -6.25
C GLU A 65 13.67 27.54 -5.25
N GLU A 66 13.46 27.33 -3.95
CA GLU A 66 14.05 28.18 -2.89
C GLU A 66 15.57 28.00 -2.76
N ASN A 67 16.13 26.86 -3.17
CA ASN A 67 17.58 26.62 -3.19
C ASN A 67 18.25 27.02 -4.51
N GLU A 68 17.52 27.08 -5.62
CA GLU A 68 18.05 27.58 -6.91
C GLU A 68 18.09 29.11 -6.96
N GLU A 69 17.28 29.80 -6.17
CA GLU A 69 17.30 31.27 -6.02
C GLU A 69 18.32 31.80 -4.99
N ALA A 70 19.01 30.92 -4.23
CA ALA A 70 19.99 31.26 -3.19
C ALA A 70 21.45 31.11 -3.65
#